data_AF-A0A0M2RZP2-F1
#
_entry.id   AF-A0A0M2RZP2-F1
#
_cell.length_a   1.000
_cell.length_b   1.000
_cell.length_c   1.000
_cell.angle_alpha   90.00
_cell.angle_beta   90.00
_cell.angle_gamma   90.00
#
_symmetry.space_group_name_H-M   'P 1'
#
loop_
_entity.id
_entity.type
_entity.pdbx_description
1 polymer ?
#
loop_
_entity_poly.entity_id
_entity_poly.type
_entity_poly.pdbx_seq_one_letter_code
_entity_poly.pdbx_strand_id
1 'polypeptide(L)'
;YDLPGTKFQADKLDLAPTREFARALLGTVDPAQADDLKAHPDQYVAGDLVGHGGLQARYDDRLRGVPGLTVVTERTRPDEPGVTTGAAVFRSEPKPGQPVKTTLDQAVQ
;
A
#
# COMPACT_ATOMS: atom_id res chain seq x y z
N TYR A 1 -14.77 12.17 19.75
CA TYR A 1 -15.95 13.01 19.49
C TYR A 1 -16.96 12.17 18.76
N ASP A 2 -18.19 12.09 19.26
CA ASP A 2 -19.27 11.35 18.60
C ASP A 2 -20.15 12.36 17.84
N LEU A 3 -20.17 12.25 16.51
CA LEU A 3 -20.95 13.09 15.60
C LEU A 3 -21.99 12.18 14.94
N PRO A 4 -23.29 12.33 15.26
CA PRO A 4 -24.33 11.43 14.77
C PRO A 4 -24.28 11.25 13.25
N GLY A 5 -24.19 10.00 12.79
CA GLY A 5 -24.10 9.65 11.37
C GLY A 5 -22.68 9.57 10.79
N THR A 6 -21.63 9.88 11.57
CA THR A 6 -20.24 9.80 11.10
C THR A 6 -19.59 8.48 11.51
N LYS A 7 -18.88 7.84 10.58
CA LYS A 7 -17.99 6.71 10.88
C LYS A 7 -16.54 7.15 10.72
N PHE A 8 -15.74 6.99 11.76
CA PHE A 8 -14.31 7.23 11.72
C PHE A 8 -13.60 5.90 11.55
N GLN A 9 -12.90 5.73 10.43
CA GLN A 9 -12.03 4.57 10.19
C GLN A 9 -10.60 4.95 10.56
N ALA A 10 -9.91 4.04 11.25
CA ALA A 10 -8.48 4.18 11.50
C ALA A 10 -7.72 3.52 10.34
N ASP A 11 -6.72 4.21 9.83
CA ASP A 11 -5.85 3.71 8.75
C ASP A 11 -4.40 4.14 8.99
N LYS A 12 -3.47 3.60 8.21
CA LYS A 12 -2.05 3.92 8.24
C LYS A 12 -1.64 4.58 6.92
N LEU A 13 -0.84 5.63 7.04
CA LEU A 13 -0.33 6.38 5.90
C LEU A 13 1.19 6.54 6.05
N ASP A 14 1.88 6.52 4.92
CA ASP A 14 3.29 6.88 4.85
C ASP A 14 3.41 8.41 4.90
N LEU A 15 3.85 8.93 6.05
CA LEU A 15 3.92 10.35 6.32
C LEU A 15 5.37 10.82 6.47
N ALA A 16 5.64 12.01 5.94
CA ALA A 16 6.83 12.77 6.31
C ALA A 16 6.73 13.23 7.78
N PRO A 17 7.85 13.61 8.43
CA PRO A 17 7.85 14.09 9.82
C PRO A 17 6.83 15.22 10.08
N THR A 18 6.66 16.11 9.10
CA THR A 18 5.55 17.08 9.04
C THR A 18 5.05 17.17 7.61
N ARG A 19 3.87 17.78 7.41
CA ARG A 19 3.26 17.93 6.07
C ARG A 19 4.15 18.70 5.08
N GLU A 20 4.87 19.72 5.57
CA GLU A 20 5.68 20.60 4.71
C GLU A 20 7.13 20.14 4.59
N PHE A 21 7.58 19.23 5.44
CA PHE A 21 8.95 18.75 5.46
C PHE A 21 9.35 18.16 4.10
N ALA A 22 10.28 18.84 3.42
CA ALA A 22 10.85 18.41 2.14
C ALA A 22 9.81 17.93 1.10
N ARG A 23 8.57 18.46 1.13
CA ARG A 23 7.43 17.90 0.39
C ARG A 23 7.70 17.71 -1.10
N ALA A 24 8.32 18.71 -1.74
CA ALA A 24 8.66 18.66 -3.16
C ALA A 24 9.73 17.59 -3.48
N LEU A 25 10.66 17.34 -2.54
CA LEU A 25 11.72 16.36 -2.71
C LEU A 25 11.25 14.95 -2.39
N LEU A 26 10.47 14.76 -1.33
CA LEU A 26 10.00 13.43 -0.94
C LEU A 26 8.95 12.90 -1.92
N GLY A 27 7.99 13.73 -2.34
CA GLY A 27 6.80 13.27 -3.05
C GLY A 27 5.74 12.71 -2.09
N THR A 28 4.79 11.96 -2.61
CA THR A 28 3.72 11.31 -1.84
C THR A 28 3.61 9.82 -2.17
N VAL A 29 2.88 9.09 -1.33
CA VAL A 29 2.48 7.70 -1.58
C VAL A 29 0.96 7.68 -1.50
N ASP A 30 0.31 7.32 -2.60
CA ASP A 30 -1.14 7.33 -2.74
C ASP A 30 -1.60 6.09 -3.51
N PRO A 31 -2.90 5.72 -3.45
CA PRO A 31 -3.43 4.62 -4.25
C PRO A 31 -3.14 4.80 -5.74
N ALA A 32 -2.79 3.69 -6.42
CA ALA A 32 -2.53 3.64 -7.85
C ALA A 32 -3.69 4.26 -8.64
N GLN A 33 -3.38 5.25 -9.47
CA GLN A 33 -4.32 5.96 -10.32
C GLN A 33 -4.50 5.24 -11.65
N ALA A 34 -5.53 5.62 -12.42
CA ALA A 34 -5.81 5.02 -13.72
C ALA A 34 -4.63 5.13 -14.70
N ASP A 35 -3.91 6.25 -14.67
CA ASP A 35 -2.74 6.47 -15.51
C ASP A 35 -1.55 5.58 -15.09
N ASP A 36 -1.37 5.30 -13.79
CA ASP A 36 -0.35 4.38 -13.29
C ASP A 36 -0.61 2.96 -13.81
N LEU A 37 -1.85 2.48 -13.68
CA LEU A 37 -2.25 1.14 -14.14
C LEU A 37 -2.12 0.99 -15.66
N LYS A 38 -2.37 2.08 -16.41
CA LYS A 38 -2.22 2.09 -17.87
C LYS A 38 -0.76 2.10 -18.30
N ALA A 39 0.09 2.86 -17.61
CA ALA A 39 1.50 2.97 -17.93
C ALA A 39 2.29 1.72 -17.50
N HIS A 40 1.87 1.08 -16.41
CA HIS A 40 2.57 -0.03 -15.78
C HIS A 40 1.62 -1.21 -15.43
N PRO A 41 0.93 -1.81 -16.41
CA PRO A 41 -0.10 -2.82 -16.19
C PRO A 41 0.43 -4.12 -15.56
N ASP A 42 1.73 -4.41 -15.73
CA ASP A 42 2.37 -5.60 -15.18
C ASP A 42 2.97 -5.37 -13.78
N GLN A 43 2.98 -4.13 -13.30
CA GLN A 43 3.66 -3.72 -12.07
C GLN A 43 2.66 -3.31 -10.97
N TYR A 44 1.56 -2.68 -11.36
CA TYR A 44 0.56 -2.14 -10.43
C TYR A 44 -0.80 -2.78 -10.66
N VAL A 45 -1.50 -3.02 -9.55
CA VAL A 45 -2.91 -3.39 -9.56
C VAL A 45 -3.75 -2.38 -8.76
N ALA A 46 -5.05 -2.36 -9.00
CA ALA A 46 -5.95 -1.47 -8.28
C ALA A 46 -5.89 -1.73 -6.76
N GLY A 47 -5.69 -0.67 -5.99
CA GLY A 47 -5.53 -0.73 -4.54
C GLY A 47 -4.07 -0.77 -4.07
N ASP A 48 -3.11 -0.92 -4.98
CA ASP A 48 -1.70 -0.75 -4.64
C ASP A 48 -1.41 0.69 -4.23
N LEU A 49 -0.47 0.87 -3.30
CA LEU A 49 0.13 2.17 -3.01
C LEU A 49 1.33 2.38 -3.94
N VAL A 50 1.41 3.58 -4.52
CA VAL A 50 2.44 3.98 -5.49
C VAL A 50 3.01 5.33 -5.09
N GLY A 51 4.33 5.48 -5.22
CA GLY A 51 5.03 6.75 -5.05
C GLY A 51 4.78 7.70 -6.21
N HIS A 52 4.35 8.93 -5.92
CA HIS A 52 4.16 10.01 -6.90
C HIS A 52 5.08 11.20 -6.62
N GLY A 53 5.86 11.58 -7.64
CA GLY A 53 6.87 12.62 -7.55
C GLY A 53 8.04 12.31 -6.60
N GLY A 54 9.05 13.17 -6.64
CA GLY A 54 10.17 13.16 -5.68
C GLY A 54 10.92 11.82 -5.58
N LEU A 55 11.40 11.53 -4.37
CA LEU A 55 12.10 10.30 -4.04
C LEU A 55 11.19 9.08 -4.00
N GLN A 56 9.91 9.26 -3.63
CA GLN A 56 8.93 8.17 -3.60
C GLN A 56 8.75 7.57 -4.99
N ALA A 57 8.42 8.37 -6.02
CA ALA A 57 8.30 7.88 -7.39
C ALA A 57 9.62 7.37 -7.96
N ARG A 58 10.74 8.05 -7.65
CA ARG A 58 12.04 7.66 -8.19
C ARG A 58 12.50 6.28 -7.72
N TYR A 59 12.12 5.89 -6.50
CA TYR A 59 12.56 4.66 -5.86
C TYR A 59 11.41 3.71 -5.51
N ASP A 60 10.24 3.87 -6.13
CA ASP A 60 9.03 3.09 -5.82
C ASP A 60 9.30 1.57 -5.85
N ASP A 61 9.93 1.07 -6.91
CA ASP A 61 10.32 -0.35 -7.05
C ASP A 61 11.13 -0.89 -5.87
N ARG A 62 11.98 -0.05 -5.29
CA ARG A 62 12.81 -0.41 -4.15
C ARG A 62 12.00 -0.32 -2.85
N LEU A 63 11.14 0.68 -2.72
CA LEU A 63 10.44 1.03 -1.49
C LEU A 63 9.16 0.22 -1.27
N ARG A 64 8.43 -0.15 -2.33
CA ARG A 64 7.09 -0.77 -2.22
C ARG A 64 7.11 -2.22 -1.73
N GLY A 65 8.22 -2.93 -1.96
CA GLY A 65 8.31 -4.36 -1.64
C GLY A 65 7.40 -5.21 -2.52
N VAL A 66 6.97 -6.37 -2.01
CA VAL A 66 6.05 -7.28 -2.69
C VAL A 66 4.97 -7.72 -1.70
N PRO A 67 3.68 -7.48 -2.00
CA PRO A 67 2.60 -7.93 -1.13
C PRO A 67 2.53 -9.46 -1.08
N GLY A 68 2.11 -10.00 0.06
CA GLY A 68 1.83 -11.42 0.22
C GLY A 68 0.51 -11.77 -0.47
N LEU A 69 0.43 -12.98 -1.03
CA LEU A 69 -0.79 -13.47 -1.68
C LEU A 69 -1.09 -14.88 -1.19
N THR A 70 -2.33 -15.14 -0.80
CA THR A 70 -2.81 -16.51 -0.53
C THR A 70 -4.07 -16.74 -1.33
N VAL A 71 -4.08 -17.82 -2.12
CA VAL A 71 -5.27 -18.27 -2.86
C VAL A 71 -5.86 -19.44 -2.08
N VAL A 72 -7.12 -19.31 -1.67
CA VAL A 72 -7.88 -20.36 -0.98
C VAL A 72 -8.98 -20.88 -1.89
N THR A 73 -9.23 -22.19 -1.81
CA THR A 73 -10.49 -22.74 -2.33
C THR A 73 -11.59 -22.43 -1.33
N GLU A 74 -12.82 -22.21 -1.79
CA GLU A 74 -13.97 -22.08 -0.93
C GLU A 74 -14.94 -23.22 -1.24
N ARG A 75 -15.40 -23.93 -0.21
CA ARG A 75 -16.48 -24.90 -0.30
C ARG A 75 -17.57 -24.45 0.66
N THR A 76 -18.73 -24.09 0.12
CA THR A 76 -19.91 -23.76 0.93
C THR A 76 -20.55 -25.07 1.38
N ARG A 77 -20.60 -25.33 2.70
CA ARG A 77 -21.40 -26.43 3.23
C ARG A 77 -22.87 -25.98 3.23
N PRO A 78 -23.81 -26.77 2.66
CA PRO A 78 -25.24 -26.40 2.64
C PRO A 78 -25.82 -26.16 4.04
N ASP A 79 -25.30 -26.85 5.06
CA ASP A 79 -25.84 -26.84 6.43
C ASP A 79 -25.29 -25.69 7.31
N GLU A 80 -24.26 -24.97 6.88
CA GLU A 80 -23.67 -23.84 7.62
C GLU A 80 -23.20 -22.72 6.68
N PRO A 81 -24.09 -21.77 6.34
CA PRO A 81 -23.74 -20.58 5.57
C PRO A 81 -22.70 -19.76 6.33
N GLY A 82 -21.49 -19.61 5.76
CA GLY A 82 -20.42 -18.76 6.31
C GLY A 82 -19.17 -19.51 6.78
N VAL A 83 -19.17 -20.84 6.84
CA VAL A 83 -17.98 -21.63 7.16
C VAL A 83 -17.26 -22.03 5.87
N THR A 84 -16.34 -21.18 5.41
CA THR A 84 -15.42 -21.51 4.32
C THR A 84 -14.36 -22.49 4.81
N THR A 85 -14.49 -23.77 4.42
CA THR A 85 -13.60 -24.88 4.83
C THR A 85 -12.65 -25.33 3.72
N GLY A 86 -12.26 -24.43 2.81
CA GLY A 86 -11.32 -24.81 1.75
C GLY A 86 -9.86 -24.54 2.12
N ALA A 87 -8.98 -25.25 1.44
CA ALA A 87 -7.54 -25.21 1.69
C ALA A 87 -6.87 -24.13 0.85
N ALA A 88 -5.75 -23.58 1.35
CA ALA A 88 -4.86 -22.74 0.57
C ALA A 88 -4.22 -23.57 -0.54
N VAL A 89 -4.40 -23.16 -1.80
CA VAL A 89 -3.86 -23.83 -2.99
C VAL A 89 -2.58 -23.15 -3.49
N PHE A 90 -2.39 -21.88 -3.15
CA PHE A 90 -1.17 -21.14 -3.46
C PHE A 90 -0.87 -20.12 -2.37
N ARG A 91 0.41 -19.92 -2.08
CA ARG A 91 0.89 -18.92 -1.14
C ARG A 91 2.20 -18.30 -1.64
N SER A 92 2.26 -16.98 -1.59
CA SER A 92 3.47 -16.19 -1.74
C SER A 92 3.64 -15.31 -0.51
N GLU A 93 4.80 -15.40 0.13
CA GLU A 93 5.11 -14.60 1.32
C GLU A 93 5.38 -13.14 0.94
N PRO A 94 4.94 -12.16 1.77
CA PRO A 94 5.25 -10.76 1.56
C PRO A 94 6.77 -10.53 1.70
N LYS A 95 7.29 -9.59 0.93
CA LYS A 95 8.67 -9.10 1.05
C LYS A 95 8.64 -7.60 1.33
N PRO A 96 9.17 -7.13 2.48
CA PRO A 96 9.20 -5.70 2.75
C PRO A 96 10.09 -4.98 1.73
N GLY A 97 9.74 -3.72 1.45
CA GLY A 97 10.60 -2.84 0.66
C GLY A 97 11.92 -2.56 1.35
N GLN A 98 12.89 -2.07 0.57
CA GLN A 98 14.22 -1.75 1.06
C GLN A 98 14.33 -0.24 1.32
N PRO A 99 14.78 0.18 2.52
CA PRO A 99 14.88 1.60 2.84
C PRO A 99 15.90 2.32 1.95
N VAL A 100 15.63 3.59 1.68
CA VAL A 100 16.55 4.51 0.99
C VAL A 100 17.11 5.48 2.02
N LYS A 101 18.44 5.46 2.21
CA LYS A 101 19.12 6.43 3.07
C LYS A 101 19.36 7.71 2.28
N THR A 102 18.90 8.84 2.83
CA THR A 102 19.13 10.16 2.26
C THR A 102 20.19 10.92 3.06
N THR A 103 20.68 12.03 2.49
CA THR A 103 21.55 12.98 3.18
C THR A 103 20.78 14.17 3.77
N LEU A 104 19.45 14.08 3.81
CA LEU A 104 18.61 15.11 4.40
C LEU A 104 18.84 15.20 5.90
N ASP A 105 18.98 16.41 6.41
CA ASP A 105 19.00 16.69 7.83
C ASP A 105 17.66 17.30 8.24
N GLN A 106 16.98 16.65 9.19
CA GLN A 106 15.66 17.10 9.66
C GLN A 106 15.69 18.45 10.37
N ALA A 107 16.83 18.86 10.94
CA ALA A 107 16.94 20.13 11.65
C ALA A 107 17.15 21.33 10.71
N VAL A 108 17.58 21.07 9.47
CA VAL A 108 17.90 22.11 8.47
C VAL A 108 16.75 22.34 7.50
N GLN A 109 15.95 21.31 7.24
CA GLN A 109 14.92 21.28 6.20
C GLN A 109 13.52 21.59 6.73
#